data_AF-A0A4U9ZIE4-F1
#
_entry.id   AF-A0A4U9ZIE4-F1
#
_cell.length_a   1.000
_cell.length_b   1.000
_cell.length_c   1.000
_cell.angle_alpha   90.00
_cell.angle_beta   90.00
_cell.angle_gamma   90.00
#
_symmetry.space_group_name_H-M   'P 1'
#
loop_
_entity.id
_entity.type
_entity.pdbx_description
1 polymer ?
#
loop_
_entity_poly.entity_id
_entity_poly.type
_entity_poly.pdbx_seq_one_letter_code
_entity_poly.pdbx_strand_id
1 'polypeptide(L)'
;MKKIVFASALALTLAGAVLTNDVFANDRLVATQSADGRNENVLSSEVLNPASGNVLVGLKGEFLTPDQQAILDAINAIRKEAADEGLVDKYVPIKWSTDLEKAAFARAAEASVTMDHTRLSGKEIWSAFPSGNSVLGENLGWNHDGFLKALEQWSAEKADYVKKKSGGSAKGGSGHYETLISPKFTHMGIAAFKNPNNPYNAVTIAQAFGDAATSEELVGSYGPAIQYAEVTSSNLSTVKNKAVVVEKALKEFRTSSSDQSGWVKTDGKWYFYESGDLKTGWVKTGGKWYYLDDLGVMQTGFVKVDGSWYYLSSSGAMFTGWGTDGNRWFYFDGSGAMKTGWLKENGIWYYLDASGIMKTGWFKVGQYWYYAYGSGALAVSTTTPDGYKVNGNGEWVN
;
A
#
# COMPACT_ATOMS: atom_id res chain seq x y z
N MET A 1 23.33 20.41 18.67
CA MET A 1 22.40 19.30 18.38
C MET A 1 23.10 18.32 17.45
N LYS A 2 23.26 17.04 17.85
CA LYS A 2 23.74 16.00 16.93
C LYS A 2 22.65 15.80 15.88
N LYS A 3 22.95 16.18 14.64
CA LYS A 3 22.02 16.09 13.52
C LYS A 3 22.13 14.70 12.93
N ILE A 4 21.05 13.92 12.96
CA ILE A 4 20.93 12.81 12.03
C ILE A 4 20.12 13.33 10.84
N VAL A 5 20.81 13.45 9.71
CA VAL A 5 20.13 13.59 8.42
C VAL A 5 19.64 12.19 8.10
N PHE A 6 18.33 12.03 7.99
CA PHE A 6 17.75 10.83 7.41
C PHE A 6 18.41 10.62 6.05
N ALA A 7 18.93 9.42 5.76
CA ALA A 7 19.27 9.08 4.38
C ALA A 7 18.04 9.47 3.56
N SER A 8 18.20 10.34 2.55
CA SER A 8 17.14 11.12 1.92
C SER A 8 15.98 10.23 1.49
N ALA A 9 15.07 10.00 2.42
CA ALA A 9 13.84 9.26 2.25
C ALA A 9 12.78 10.33 2.26
N LEU A 10 12.38 10.67 1.04
CA LEU A 10 11.13 11.34 0.70
C LEU A 10 10.82 12.62 1.49
N ALA A 11 10.76 13.72 0.75
CA ALA A 11 9.75 14.72 1.05
C ALA A 11 8.39 13.99 1.20
N LEU A 12 7.73 14.17 2.35
CA LEU A 12 6.27 14.17 2.54
C LEU A 12 5.78 15.32 1.64
N THR A 13 5.93 15.20 0.33
CA THR A 13 5.16 15.97 -0.61
C THR A 13 3.86 15.20 -0.75
N LEU A 14 2.79 15.81 -0.27
CA LEU A 14 1.41 15.46 -0.59
C LEU A 14 1.08 15.71 -2.09
N ALA A 15 2.08 15.67 -2.97
CA ALA A 15 1.99 15.83 -4.41
C ALA A 15 3.32 15.40 -5.07
N GLY A 16 3.27 14.32 -5.86
CA GLY A 16 4.09 14.11 -7.07
C GLY A 16 5.63 14.03 -6.98
N ALA A 17 6.14 12.92 -7.52
CA ALA A 17 7.49 12.69 -8.06
C ALA A 17 8.61 12.16 -7.12
N VAL A 18 8.60 10.82 -6.99
CA VAL A 18 9.68 9.82 -7.22
C VAL A 18 11.15 10.27 -7.12
N LEU A 19 11.94 9.61 -6.25
CA LEU A 19 13.07 8.72 -6.60
C LEU A 19 13.90 8.37 -5.34
N THR A 20 13.71 7.15 -4.81
CA THR A 20 14.74 6.09 -4.70
C THR A 20 14.01 4.75 -4.56
N ASN A 21 14.29 3.85 -5.49
CA ASN A 21 13.67 2.54 -5.67
C ASN A 21 14.13 1.54 -4.59
N ASP A 22 13.42 1.48 -3.46
CA ASP A 22 13.42 0.29 -2.59
C ASP A 22 12.06 0.19 -1.87
N VAL A 23 10.98 0.11 -2.66
CA VAL A 23 9.74 -0.52 -2.18
C VAL A 23 9.72 -1.90 -2.81
N PHE A 24 10.11 -2.91 -2.04
CA PHE A 24 10.28 -4.26 -2.55
C PHE A 24 8.99 -4.75 -3.23
N ALA A 25 9.15 -5.32 -4.42
CA ALA A 25 8.11 -5.97 -5.21
C ALA A 25 7.26 -7.01 -4.42
N ASN A 26 7.68 -7.43 -3.23
CA ASN A 26 7.08 -8.55 -2.49
C ASN A 26 6.86 -8.32 -0.98
N ASP A 27 6.32 -7.19 -0.54
CA ASP A 27 5.91 -6.98 0.88
C ASP A 27 4.72 -7.85 1.33
N ARG A 28 4.28 -8.78 0.48
CA ARG A 28 3.18 -9.72 0.74
C ARG A 28 3.62 -11.17 0.81
N LEU A 29 4.80 -11.47 0.27
CA LEU A 29 5.29 -12.84 0.21
C LEU A 29 5.67 -13.27 1.62
N VAL A 30 4.91 -14.23 2.12
CA VAL A 30 5.07 -14.77 3.47
C VAL A 30 6.19 -15.78 3.47
N ALA A 31 6.08 -16.79 2.61
CA ALA A 31 7.06 -17.85 2.44
C ALA A 31 6.85 -18.53 1.08
N THR A 32 7.87 -19.26 0.64
CA THR A 32 7.73 -20.24 -0.44
C THR A 32 7.87 -21.63 0.17
N GLN A 33 6.85 -22.48 0.05
CA GLN A 33 6.85 -23.83 0.63
C GLN A 33 6.80 -24.92 -0.44
N SER A 34 7.62 -25.96 -0.28
CA SER A 34 7.48 -27.19 -1.05
C SER A 34 6.47 -28.11 -0.36
N ALA A 35 5.24 -28.16 -0.87
CA ALA A 35 4.33 -29.25 -0.58
C ALA A 35 4.36 -30.17 -1.81
N ASP A 36 4.79 -31.42 -1.62
CA ASP A 36 4.79 -32.46 -2.66
C ASP A 36 5.66 -32.17 -3.90
N GLY A 37 6.74 -31.39 -3.73
CA GLY A 37 7.67 -31.04 -4.82
C GLY A 37 7.24 -29.82 -5.66
N ARG A 38 6.20 -29.07 -5.23
CA ARG A 38 5.83 -27.78 -5.83
C ARG A 38 6.01 -26.67 -4.81
N ASN A 39 6.77 -25.64 -5.20
CA ASN A 39 6.94 -24.42 -4.43
C ASN A 39 5.67 -23.56 -4.55
N GLU A 40 4.98 -23.31 -3.44
CA GLU A 40 3.81 -22.44 -3.35
C GLU A 40 4.17 -21.11 -2.69
N ASN A 41 3.82 -20.00 -3.34
CA ASN A 41 3.96 -18.65 -2.81
C ASN A 41 2.81 -18.35 -1.84
N VAL A 42 3.13 -18.23 -0.57
CA VAL A 42 2.15 -17.86 0.46
C VAL A 42 2.08 -16.34 0.50
N LEU A 43 0.93 -15.76 0.18
CA LEU A 43 0.72 -14.31 0.12
C LEU A 43 -0.21 -13.85 1.22
N SER A 44 0.13 -12.76 1.91
CA SER A 44 -0.70 -12.17 2.96
C SER A 44 -1.99 -11.52 2.44
N SER A 45 -2.97 -11.37 3.34
CA SER A 45 -4.22 -10.63 3.09
C SER A 45 -4.07 -9.14 3.35
N GLU A 46 -5.02 -8.31 2.91
CA GLU A 46 -5.00 -6.85 3.16
C GLU A 46 -4.89 -6.46 4.63
N VAL A 47 -5.31 -7.36 5.52
CA VAL A 47 -5.11 -7.22 6.94
C VAL A 47 -4.31 -8.40 7.47
N LEU A 48 -3.51 -8.10 8.47
CA LEU A 48 -2.71 -9.11 9.14
C LEU A 48 -3.45 -9.63 10.38
N ASN A 49 -4.39 -8.83 10.90
CA ASN A 49 -5.34 -9.20 11.92
C ASN A 49 -6.77 -9.03 11.37
N PRO A 50 -7.61 -10.07 11.40
CA PRO A 50 -8.99 -9.94 10.97
C PRO A 50 -9.77 -9.06 11.96
N ALA A 51 -10.74 -8.31 11.45
CA ALA A 51 -11.72 -7.60 12.25
C ALA A 51 -12.54 -8.57 13.11
N SER A 52 -13.16 -8.05 14.18
CA SER A 52 -14.04 -8.85 15.03
C SER A 52 -15.16 -9.52 14.20
N GLY A 53 -15.33 -10.82 14.37
CA GLY A 53 -16.30 -11.62 13.60
C GLY A 53 -15.76 -12.13 12.25
N ASN A 54 -14.53 -11.79 11.87
CA ASN A 54 -13.87 -12.27 10.66
C ASN A 54 -12.72 -13.24 10.99
N VAL A 55 -12.29 -13.98 9.99
CA VAL A 55 -11.15 -14.91 10.03
C VAL A 55 -10.24 -14.67 8.84
N LEU A 56 -8.96 -15.02 8.97
CA LEU A 56 -8.02 -15.07 7.84
C LEU A 56 -7.91 -16.51 7.35
N VAL A 57 -8.12 -16.70 6.05
CA VAL A 57 -7.92 -18.00 5.40
C VAL A 57 -7.18 -17.85 4.09
N GLY A 58 -6.34 -18.83 3.76
CA GLY A 58 -5.65 -18.92 2.48
C GLY A 58 -6.55 -19.48 1.39
N LEU A 59 -6.61 -18.81 0.25
CA LEU A 59 -7.23 -19.31 -0.98
C LEU A 59 -6.13 -19.90 -1.85
N LYS A 60 -6.11 -21.23 -1.99
CA LYS A 60 -5.11 -21.93 -2.79
C LYS A 60 -5.45 -21.87 -4.27
N GLY A 61 -4.47 -21.56 -5.11
CA GLY A 61 -4.61 -21.50 -6.56
C GLY A 61 -3.27 -21.22 -7.26
N GLU A 62 -3.35 -20.60 -8.43
CA GLU A 62 -2.17 -20.26 -9.23
C GLU A 62 -2.34 -18.85 -9.83
N PHE A 63 -1.33 -18.00 -9.66
CA PHE A 63 -1.26 -16.70 -10.32
C PHE A 63 -0.52 -16.81 -11.65
N LEU A 64 -1.10 -16.32 -12.74
CA LEU A 64 -0.42 -16.29 -14.03
C LEU A 64 0.55 -15.11 -14.10
N THR A 65 1.72 -15.33 -14.71
CA THR A 65 2.68 -14.25 -14.99
C THR A 65 2.16 -13.38 -16.14
N PRO A 66 2.02 -12.05 -15.96
CA PRO A 66 1.62 -11.15 -17.02
C PRO A 66 2.77 -10.88 -18.00
N ASP A 67 2.46 -10.78 -19.29
CA ASP A 67 3.30 -10.04 -20.23
C ASP A 67 2.96 -8.55 -20.06
N GLN A 68 3.72 -7.90 -19.19
CA GLN A 68 3.48 -6.52 -18.76
C GLN A 68 3.42 -5.55 -19.93
N GLN A 69 4.37 -5.65 -20.87
CA GLN A 69 4.48 -4.74 -21.99
C GLN A 69 3.32 -4.93 -22.96
N ALA A 70 2.99 -6.18 -23.32
CA ALA A 70 1.87 -6.46 -24.22
C ALA A 70 0.53 -5.97 -23.66
N ILE A 71 0.32 -6.09 -22.34
CA ILE A 71 -0.88 -5.57 -21.66
C ILE A 71 -0.93 -4.04 -21.73
N LEU A 72 0.16 -3.35 -21.40
CA LEU A 72 0.23 -1.89 -21.45
C LEU A 72 0.01 -1.38 -22.88
N ASP A 73 0.62 -2.02 -23.88
CA ASP A 73 0.46 -1.67 -25.28
C ASP A 73 -0.99 -1.82 -25.74
N ALA A 74 -1.64 -2.93 -25.39
CA ALA A 74 -3.04 -3.19 -25.74
C ALA A 74 -3.99 -2.14 -25.13
N ILE A 75 -3.84 -1.83 -23.84
CA ILE A 75 -4.70 -0.83 -23.17
C ILE A 75 -4.45 0.56 -23.76
N ASN A 76 -3.20 0.91 -24.00
CA ASN A 76 -2.83 2.22 -24.54
C ASN A 76 -3.30 2.42 -25.99
N ALA A 77 -3.34 1.36 -26.81
CA ALA A 77 -3.96 1.39 -28.12
C ALA A 77 -5.46 1.69 -28.03
N ILE A 78 -6.19 0.99 -27.15
CA ILE A 78 -7.63 1.19 -26.93
C ILE A 78 -7.93 2.63 -26.46
N ARG A 79 -7.13 3.14 -25.52
CA ARG A 79 -7.24 4.52 -25.02
C ARG A 79 -6.96 5.56 -26.09
N LYS A 80 -5.97 5.30 -26.96
CA LYS A 80 -5.63 6.19 -28.06
C LYS A 80 -6.76 6.23 -29.08
N GLU A 81 -7.28 5.08 -29.48
CA GLU A 81 -8.44 4.98 -30.38
C GLU A 81 -9.65 5.75 -29.83
N ALA A 82 -9.97 5.57 -28.54
CA ALA A 82 -11.07 6.28 -27.89
C ALA A 82 -10.88 7.81 -27.90
N ALA A 83 -9.65 8.30 -27.73
CA ALA A 83 -9.35 9.72 -27.81
C ALA A 83 -9.43 10.26 -29.24
N ASP A 84 -8.89 9.52 -30.22
CA ASP A 84 -8.93 9.87 -31.64
C ASP A 84 -10.39 9.94 -32.16
N GLU A 85 -11.29 9.13 -31.60
CA GLU A 85 -12.73 9.14 -31.88
C GLU A 85 -13.55 10.17 -31.05
N GLY A 86 -12.92 10.93 -30.16
CA GLY A 86 -13.62 11.90 -29.30
C GLY A 86 -14.52 11.25 -28.23
N LEU A 87 -14.27 9.98 -27.88
CA LEU A 87 -14.96 9.30 -26.78
C LEU A 87 -14.48 9.79 -25.42
N VAL A 88 -13.29 10.38 -25.35
CA VAL A 88 -12.74 11.07 -24.19
C VAL A 88 -12.15 12.42 -24.61
N ASP A 89 -11.93 13.33 -23.66
CA ASP A 89 -11.43 14.69 -23.91
C ASP A 89 -9.93 14.73 -24.28
N LYS A 90 -9.17 13.74 -23.84
CA LYS A 90 -7.73 13.62 -24.12
C LYS A 90 -7.25 12.18 -24.02
N TYR A 91 -6.17 11.89 -24.73
CA TYR A 91 -5.39 10.68 -24.54
C TYR A 91 -4.48 10.80 -23.31
N VAL A 92 -4.53 9.81 -22.42
CA VAL A 92 -3.60 9.67 -21.29
C VAL A 92 -3.08 8.24 -21.26
N PRO A 93 -1.77 8.01 -21.51
CA PRO A 93 -1.21 6.68 -21.46
C PRO A 93 -1.27 6.13 -20.03
N ILE A 94 -1.67 4.87 -19.91
CA ILE A 94 -1.67 4.11 -18.67
C ILE A 94 -0.29 3.52 -18.41
N LYS A 95 0.07 3.47 -17.13
CA LYS A 95 1.32 2.90 -16.62
C LYS A 95 1.04 1.80 -15.62
N TRP A 96 2.03 0.95 -15.37
CA TRP A 96 1.94 -0.07 -14.33
C TRP A 96 2.11 0.54 -12.94
N SER A 97 1.45 -0.06 -11.95
CA SER A 97 1.63 0.20 -10.52
C SER A 97 1.71 -1.12 -9.79
N THR A 98 2.86 -1.38 -9.16
CA THR A 98 3.08 -2.54 -8.30
C THR A 98 2.05 -2.64 -7.17
N ASP A 99 1.56 -1.53 -6.63
CA ASP A 99 0.57 -1.58 -5.54
C ASP A 99 -0.86 -1.84 -6.02
N LEU A 100 -1.25 -1.27 -7.16
CA LEU A 100 -2.51 -1.67 -7.80
C LEU A 100 -2.46 -3.14 -8.22
N GLU A 101 -1.28 -3.66 -8.58
CA GLU A 101 -1.10 -5.08 -8.88
C GLU A 101 -1.27 -5.94 -7.62
N LYS A 102 -0.70 -5.53 -6.49
CA LYS A 102 -0.95 -6.18 -5.20
C LYS A 102 -2.45 -6.21 -4.86
N ALA A 103 -3.18 -5.12 -5.09
CA ALA A 103 -4.63 -5.11 -4.91
C ALA A 103 -5.32 -6.10 -5.86
N ALA A 104 -4.94 -6.10 -7.14
CA ALA A 104 -5.46 -7.02 -8.14
C ALA A 104 -5.27 -8.50 -7.77
N PHE A 105 -4.16 -8.87 -7.14
CA PHE A 105 -3.93 -10.25 -6.65
C PHE A 105 -4.99 -10.69 -5.64
N ALA A 106 -5.27 -9.86 -4.63
CA ALA A 106 -6.29 -10.15 -3.63
C ALA A 106 -7.68 -10.23 -4.29
N ARG A 107 -7.99 -9.26 -5.15
CA ARG A 107 -9.27 -9.18 -5.85
C ARG A 107 -9.50 -10.35 -6.80
N ALA A 108 -8.49 -10.79 -7.55
CA ALA A 108 -8.61 -11.94 -8.44
C ALA A 108 -8.92 -13.22 -7.65
N ALA A 109 -8.29 -13.41 -6.48
CA ALA A 109 -8.56 -14.54 -5.61
C ALA A 109 -9.97 -14.49 -5.00
N GLU A 110 -10.39 -13.35 -4.45
CA GLU A 110 -11.74 -13.17 -3.90
C GLU A 110 -12.84 -13.32 -4.97
N ALA A 111 -12.66 -12.67 -6.13
CA ALA A 111 -13.61 -12.71 -7.24
C ALA A 111 -13.74 -14.11 -7.85
N SER A 112 -12.73 -14.97 -7.69
CA SER A 112 -12.80 -16.38 -8.09
C SER A 112 -13.76 -17.21 -7.22
N VAL A 113 -14.17 -16.67 -6.07
CA VAL A 113 -15.12 -17.26 -5.13
C VAL A 113 -16.49 -16.60 -5.25
N THR A 114 -16.53 -15.27 -5.30
CA THR A 114 -17.79 -14.51 -5.32
C THR A 114 -18.44 -14.48 -6.69
N MET A 115 -17.62 -14.40 -7.75
CA MET A 115 -18.05 -14.00 -9.09
C MET A 115 -18.81 -12.66 -9.11
N ASP A 116 -18.38 -11.73 -8.25
CA ASP A 116 -19.02 -10.44 -8.04
C ASP A 116 -18.01 -9.40 -7.53
N HIS A 117 -18.34 -8.12 -7.68
CA HIS A 117 -17.62 -6.97 -7.13
C HIS A 117 -17.89 -6.84 -5.62
N THR A 118 -17.56 -7.89 -4.86
CA THR A 118 -17.71 -7.93 -3.40
C THR A 118 -16.45 -8.47 -2.74
N ARG A 119 -16.16 -8.01 -1.51
CA ARG A 119 -15.11 -8.57 -0.65
C ARG A 119 -15.66 -9.74 0.16
N LEU A 120 -14.81 -10.73 0.47
CA LEU A 120 -15.20 -11.86 1.32
C LEU A 120 -15.43 -11.44 2.78
N SER A 121 -14.80 -10.33 3.19
CA SER A 121 -14.92 -9.68 4.50
C SER A 121 -16.12 -8.72 4.62
N GLY A 122 -16.83 -8.44 3.52
CA GLY A 122 -17.89 -7.42 3.47
C GLY A 122 -17.39 -5.98 3.52
N LYS A 123 -16.08 -5.75 3.44
CA LYS A 123 -15.48 -4.41 3.34
C LYS A 123 -15.77 -3.76 1.98
N GLU A 124 -15.59 -2.44 1.94
CA GLU A 124 -15.66 -1.66 0.70
C GLU A 124 -14.62 -2.15 -0.33
N ILE A 125 -15.04 -2.31 -1.58
CA ILE A 125 -14.15 -2.81 -2.66
C ILE A 125 -13.03 -1.82 -3.02
N TRP A 126 -13.22 -0.54 -2.72
CA TRP A 126 -12.27 0.53 -3.05
C TRP A 126 -11.12 0.66 -2.05
N SER A 127 -11.15 -0.06 -0.92
CA SER A 127 -10.01 -0.08 0.01
C SER A 127 -8.84 -0.85 -0.61
N ALA A 128 -7.74 -0.15 -0.94
CA ALA A 128 -6.56 -0.72 -1.61
C ALA A 128 -5.57 -1.41 -0.65
N PHE A 129 -4.73 -2.26 -1.25
CA PHE A 129 -3.59 -2.96 -0.64
C PHE A 129 -2.24 -2.37 -1.13
N PRO A 130 -1.18 -2.22 -0.31
CA PRO A 130 -1.17 -2.01 1.14
C PRO A 130 -1.17 -0.51 1.45
N SER A 131 -1.82 -0.13 2.56
CA SER A 131 -1.87 1.19 3.20
C SER A 131 -1.47 2.43 2.36
N GLY A 132 -2.47 3.14 1.85
CA GLY A 132 -2.32 4.52 1.35
C GLY A 132 -2.75 4.75 -0.10
N ASN A 133 -2.88 3.69 -0.88
CA ASN A 133 -3.39 3.79 -2.25
C ASN A 133 -4.92 3.76 -2.27
N SER A 134 -5.50 4.37 -3.30
CA SER A 134 -6.94 4.32 -3.57
C SER A 134 -7.15 3.54 -4.87
N VAL A 135 -7.93 2.46 -4.82
CA VAL A 135 -8.46 1.85 -6.05
C VAL A 135 -9.63 2.71 -6.47
N LEU A 136 -9.51 3.34 -7.63
CA LEU A 136 -10.49 4.29 -8.16
C LEU A 136 -11.36 3.67 -9.26
N GLY A 137 -11.03 2.46 -9.69
CA GLY A 137 -11.78 1.68 -10.67
C GLY A 137 -11.35 0.21 -10.65
N GLU A 138 -12.26 -0.68 -11.03
CA GLU A 138 -12.01 -2.12 -11.12
C GLU A 138 -12.66 -2.67 -12.39
N ASN A 139 -11.96 -3.55 -13.09
CA ASN A 139 -12.55 -4.46 -14.08
C ASN A 139 -12.35 -5.90 -13.61
N LEU A 140 -13.43 -6.69 -13.65
CA LEU A 140 -13.39 -8.12 -13.38
C LEU A 140 -13.70 -8.90 -14.66
N GLY A 141 -13.01 -10.01 -14.83
CA GLY A 141 -13.19 -10.92 -15.94
C GLY A 141 -13.19 -12.34 -15.41
N TRP A 142 -14.23 -13.09 -15.72
CA TRP A 142 -14.29 -14.52 -15.46
C TRP A 142 -14.25 -15.18 -16.83
N ASN A 143 -13.27 -16.06 -17.06
CA ASN A 143 -13.19 -16.95 -18.22
C ASN A 143 -12.46 -16.43 -19.46
N HIS A 144 -11.13 -16.29 -19.38
CA HIS A 144 -10.29 -15.99 -20.55
C HIS A 144 -8.98 -16.77 -20.56
N ASP A 145 -8.51 -17.16 -21.76
CA ASP A 145 -7.21 -17.80 -22.03
C ASP A 145 -5.98 -16.89 -21.77
N GLY A 146 -6.08 -15.99 -20.77
CA GLY A 146 -5.03 -15.04 -20.40
C GLY A 146 -5.49 -13.58 -20.42
N PHE A 147 -4.58 -12.69 -19.99
CA PHE A 147 -4.83 -11.26 -19.77
C PHE A 147 -5.39 -10.53 -21.00
N LEU A 148 -4.82 -10.75 -22.19
CA LEU A 148 -5.23 -10.03 -23.41
C LEU A 148 -6.66 -10.35 -23.84
N LYS A 149 -7.13 -11.58 -23.58
CA LYS A 149 -8.50 -11.98 -23.90
C LYS A 149 -9.54 -11.27 -23.01
N ALA A 150 -9.21 -10.97 -21.75
CA ALA A 150 -10.04 -10.12 -20.93
C ALA A 150 -10.10 -8.69 -21.48
N LEU A 151 -8.97 -8.13 -21.92
CA LEU A 151 -8.94 -6.81 -22.54
C LEU A 151 -9.77 -6.75 -23.83
N GLU A 152 -9.70 -7.78 -24.67
CA GLU A 152 -10.56 -7.91 -25.86
C GLU A 152 -12.05 -7.90 -25.49
N GLN A 153 -12.46 -8.65 -24.45
CA GLN A 153 -13.85 -8.66 -24.01
C GLN A 153 -14.30 -7.30 -23.45
N TRP A 154 -13.50 -6.72 -22.55
CA TRP A 154 -13.81 -5.42 -21.96
C TRP A 154 -13.86 -4.31 -23.01
N SER A 155 -13.02 -4.39 -24.05
CA SER A 155 -13.05 -3.44 -25.16
C SER A 155 -14.22 -3.64 -26.13
N ALA A 156 -14.74 -4.86 -26.25
CA ALA A 156 -15.91 -5.14 -27.08
C ALA A 156 -17.19 -4.39 -26.62
N GLU A 157 -17.24 -3.93 -25.37
CA GLU A 157 -18.33 -3.09 -24.85
C GLU A 157 -18.38 -1.69 -25.49
N LYS A 158 -17.37 -1.29 -26.28
CA LYS A 158 -17.32 -0.01 -27.01
C LYS A 158 -18.61 0.30 -27.75
N ALA A 159 -19.17 -0.68 -28.48
CA ALA A 159 -20.36 -0.46 -29.28
C ALA A 159 -21.57 -0.04 -28.42
N ASP A 160 -21.71 -0.61 -27.23
CA ASP A 160 -22.79 -0.27 -26.29
C ASP A 160 -22.50 1.02 -25.53
N TYR A 161 -21.23 1.31 -25.22
CA TYR A 161 -20.81 2.61 -24.69
C TYR A 161 -21.17 3.76 -25.63
N VAL A 162 -20.83 3.66 -26.93
CA VAL A 162 -21.12 4.71 -27.93
C VAL A 162 -22.62 4.96 -28.08
N LYS A 163 -23.44 3.89 -28.07
CA LYS A 163 -24.91 4.01 -28.10
C LYS A 163 -25.44 4.74 -26.87
N LYS A 164 -24.96 4.40 -25.66
CA LYS A 164 -25.37 5.08 -24.42
C LYS A 164 -24.94 6.55 -24.40
N LYS A 165 -23.72 6.85 -24.84
CA LYS A 165 -23.18 8.22 -24.89
C LYS A 165 -23.97 9.13 -25.85
N SER A 166 -24.52 8.56 -26.92
CA SER A 166 -25.36 9.28 -27.89
C SER A 166 -26.85 9.37 -27.48
N GLY A 167 -27.21 8.94 -26.26
CA GLY A 167 -28.58 8.97 -25.75
C GLY A 167 -29.46 7.81 -26.20
N GLY A 168 -28.88 6.80 -26.86
CA GLY A 168 -29.57 5.58 -27.26
C GLY A 168 -29.64 4.52 -26.16
N SER A 169 -30.52 3.53 -26.34
CA SER A 169 -30.61 2.34 -25.48
C SER A 169 -29.67 1.23 -25.96
N ALA A 170 -28.86 0.68 -25.05
CA ALA A 170 -28.06 -0.51 -25.30
C ALA A 170 -28.47 -1.64 -24.33
N LYS A 171 -28.43 -2.89 -24.81
CA LYS A 171 -28.79 -4.06 -24.01
C LYS A 171 -27.61 -4.60 -23.18
N GLY A 172 -26.37 -4.31 -23.55
CA GLY A 172 -25.16 -4.78 -22.87
C GLY A 172 -24.55 -3.77 -21.87
N GLY A 173 -23.55 -4.27 -21.14
CA GLY A 173 -22.70 -3.49 -20.24
C GLY A 173 -21.82 -2.50 -21.02
N SER A 174 -21.38 -1.45 -20.34
CA SER A 174 -20.38 -0.50 -20.87
C SER A 174 -19.35 -0.10 -19.83
N GLY A 175 -19.47 -0.63 -18.61
CA GLY A 175 -18.68 -0.20 -17.46
C GLY A 175 -17.20 -0.58 -17.60
N HIS A 176 -16.91 -1.72 -18.24
CA HIS A 176 -15.53 -2.14 -18.43
C HIS A 176 -14.82 -1.24 -19.42
N TYR A 177 -15.47 -0.94 -20.56
CA TYR A 177 -14.92 -0.03 -21.55
C TYR A 177 -14.77 1.40 -21.01
N GLU A 178 -15.79 1.90 -20.31
CA GLU A 178 -15.77 3.23 -19.69
C GLU A 178 -14.60 3.38 -18.72
N THR A 179 -14.38 2.38 -17.86
CA THR A 179 -13.25 2.36 -16.92
C THR A 179 -11.92 2.28 -17.67
N LEU A 180 -11.83 1.45 -18.72
CA LEU A 180 -10.61 1.24 -19.49
C LEU A 180 -10.13 2.52 -20.20
N ILE A 181 -11.05 3.30 -20.78
CA ILE A 181 -10.73 4.51 -21.55
C ILE A 181 -10.59 5.78 -20.70
N SER A 182 -11.01 5.74 -19.43
CA SER A 182 -11.06 6.93 -18.57
C SER A 182 -9.68 7.61 -18.42
N PRO A 183 -9.54 8.89 -18.81
CA PRO A 183 -8.29 9.64 -18.70
C PRO A 183 -7.97 10.04 -17.25
N LYS A 184 -8.88 9.79 -16.30
CA LYS A 184 -8.65 10.01 -14.86
C LYS A 184 -7.65 8.99 -14.29
N PHE A 185 -7.61 7.79 -14.86
CA PHE A 185 -6.72 6.73 -14.39
C PHE A 185 -5.41 6.78 -15.17
N THR A 186 -4.33 7.05 -14.45
CA THR A 186 -2.97 7.15 -15.01
C THR A 186 -2.17 5.87 -14.77
N HIS A 187 -2.61 5.04 -13.81
CA HIS A 187 -1.93 3.81 -13.41
C HIS A 187 -2.90 2.64 -13.29
N MET A 188 -2.37 1.43 -13.43
CA MET A 188 -3.10 0.19 -13.28
C MET A 188 -2.25 -0.94 -12.68
N GLY A 189 -2.93 -1.94 -12.12
CA GLY A 189 -2.36 -3.25 -11.85
C GLY A 189 -3.37 -4.33 -12.21
N ILE A 190 -2.90 -5.50 -12.66
CA ILE A 190 -3.78 -6.59 -13.11
C ILE A 190 -3.20 -7.92 -12.64
N ALA A 191 -4.08 -8.83 -12.22
CA ALA A 191 -3.70 -10.16 -11.79
C ALA A 191 -4.71 -11.19 -12.29
N ALA A 192 -4.24 -12.41 -12.51
CA ALA A 192 -5.04 -13.52 -12.98
C ALA A 192 -4.87 -14.71 -12.03
N PHE A 193 -5.96 -15.16 -11.42
CA PHE A 193 -5.97 -16.23 -10.43
C PHE A 193 -6.78 -17.43 -10.92
N LYS A 194 -6.14 -18.60 -10.91
CA LYS A 194 -6.76 -19.88 -11.23
C LYS A 194 -7.15 -20.59 -9.93
N ASN A 195 -8.46 -20.62 -9.67
CA ASN A 195 -9.04 -21.36 -8.55
C ASN A 195 -9.28 -22.82 -8.96
N PRO A 196 -8.66 -23.82 -8.30
CA PRO A 196 -8.79 -25.23 -8.66
C PRO A 196 -10.18 -25.82 -8.41
N ASN A 197 -10.99 -25.21 -7.53
CA ASN A 197 -12.36 -25.63 -7.25
C ASN A 197 -13.40 -24.88 -8.10
N ASN A 198 -12.98 -24.01 -9.03
CA ASN A 198 -13.91 -23.32 -9.91
C ASN A 198 -14.53 -24.32 -10.91
N PRO A 199 -15.86 -24.53 -10.90
CA PRO A 199 -16.53 -25.51 -11.77
C PRO A 199 -16.43 -25.16 -13.26
N TYR A 200 -16.11 -23.91 -13.60
CA TYR A 200 -15.94 -23.46 -14.98
C TYR A 200 -14.50 -23.58 -15.48
N ASN A 201 -13.57 -24.03 -14.62
CA ASN A 201 -12.12 -24.07 -14.91
C ASN A 201 -11.58 -22.71 -15.43
N ALA A 202 -12.24 -21.63 -15.06
CA ALA A 202 -12.00 -20.28 -15.57
C ALA A 202 -10.93 -19.57 -14.75
N VAL A 203 -10.04 -18.86 -15.43
CA VAL A 203 -9.14 -17.89 -14.80
C VAL A 203 -9.95 -16.64 -14.46
N THR A 204 -9.81 -16.17 -13.22
CA THR A 204 -10.40 -14.90 -12.79
C THR A 204 -9.36 -13.81 -12.91
N ILE A 205 -9.68 -12.74 -13.64
CA ILE A 205 -8.80 -11.60 -13.88
C ILE A 205 -9.40 -10.40 -13.15
N ALA A 206 -8.58 -9.73 -12.35
CA ALA A 206 -8.94 -8.48 -11.73
C ALA A 206 -7.95 -7.40 -12.17
N GLN A 207 -8.47 -6.26 -12.59
CA GLN A 207 -7.68 -5.08 -12.91
C GLN A 207 -8.10 -3.94 -11.97
N ALA A 208 -7.13 -3.31 -11.32
CA ALA A 208 -7.32 -2.15 -10.46
C ALA A 208 -6.72 -0.90 -11.11
N PHE A 209 -7.40 0.24 -10.95
CA PHE A 209 -7.00 1.53 -11.52
C PHE A 209 -6.77 2.58 -10.44
N GLY A 210 -5.89 3.54 -10.72
CA GLY A 210 -5.59 4.67 -9.83
C GLY A 210 -5.00 5.86 -10.59
N ASP A 211 -4.78 6.97 -9.88
CA ASP A 211 -4.27 8.24 -10.41
C ASP A 211 -2.83 8.55 -9.96
N ALA A 212 -2.21 7.67 -9.16
CA ALA A 212 -0.86 7.83 -8.62
C ALA A 212 0.06 6.63 -8.91
N ALA A 213 1.36 6.91 -9.01
CA ALA A 213 2.42 5.94 -9.29
C ALA A 213 3.05 5.41 -8.01
N THR A 214 3.50 4.15 -8.02
CA THR A 214 4.24 3.53 -6.89
C THR A 214 5.52 2.86 -7.35
N SER A 215 5.43 1.95 -8.32
CA SER A 215 6.56 1.42 -9.12
C SER A 215 6.01 0.76 -10.38
N GLU A 216 6.81 0.73 -11.45
CA GLU A 216 6.46 0.04 -12.70
C GLU A 216 6.97 -1.41 -12.72
N GLU A 217 7.51 -1.94 -11.62
CA GLU A 217 8.00 -3.33 -11.54
C GLU A 217 6.87 -4.33 -11.23
N LEU A 218 7.01 -5.55 -11.74
CA LEU A 218 6.13 -6.67 -11.40
C LEU A 218 6.34 -7.10 -9.94
N VAL A 219 5.26 -7.54 -9.28
CA VAL A 219 5.38 -8.11 -7.93
C VAL A 219 6.22 -9.40 -7.89
N GLY A 220 6.22 -10.22 -8.94
CA GLY A 220 7.10 -11.39 -9.04
C GLY A 220 6.69 -12.65 -8.26
N SER A 221 5.56 -12.63 -7.53
CA SER A 221 5.02 -13.78 -6.78
C SER A 221 4.05 -14.67 -7.57
N TYR A 222 4.32 -14.90 -8.85
CA TYR A 222 3.47 -15.72 -9.74
C TYR A 222 3.71 -17.23 -9.58
N GLY A 223 2.84 -18.04 -10.16
CA GLY A 223 2.84 -19.51 -10.04
C GLY A 223 1.91 -20.02 -8.94
N PRO A 224 2.09 -21.26 -8.47
CA PRO A 224 1.30 -21.84 -7.38
C PRO A 224 1.34 -20.94 -6.15
N ALA A 225 0.18 -20.66 -5.56
CA ALA A 225 0.08 -19.69 -4.49
C ALA A 225 -1.05 -20.00 -3.50
N ILE A 226 -0.90 -19.46 -2.29
CA ILE A 226 -1.92 -19.39 -1.26
C ILE A 226 -2.16 -17.90 -0.98
N GLN A 227 -3.24 -17.34 -1.51
CA GLN A 227 -3.62 -15.95 -1.29
C GLN A 227 -4.49 -15.83 -0.04
N TYR A 228 -3.96 -15.30 1.07
CA TYR A 228 -4.78 -15.04 2.25
C TYR A 228 -5.79 -13.94 1.99
N ALA A 229 -7.01 -14.16 2.46
CA ALA A 229 -8.11 -13.21 2.41
C ALA A 229 -8.80 -13.17 3.78
N GLU A 230 -9.31 -11.99 4.14
CA GLU A 230 -10.21 -11.87 5.26
C GLU A 230 -11.63 -12.27 4.85
N VAL A 231 -12.27 -13.10 5.66
CA VAL A 231 -13.59 -13.67 5.39
C VAL A 231 -14.45 -13.49 6.62
N THR A 232 -15.70 -13.07 6.45
CA THR A 232 -16.66 -13.06 7.56
C THR A 232 -16.90 -14.49 8.04
N SER A 233 -17.00 -14.68 9.36
CA SER A 233 -17.20 -16.04 9.90
C SER A 233 -18.48 -16.71 9.38
N SER A 234 -19.50 -15.92 9.06
CA SER A 234 -20.76 -16.39 8.45
C SER A 234 -20.61 -16.82 6.99
N ASN A 235 -19.64 -16.29 6.25
CA ASN A 235 -19.38 -16.63 4.84
C ASN A 235 -18.38 -17.79 4.67
N LEU A 236 -17.65 -18.17 5.73
CA LEU A 236 -16.59 -19.17 5.66
C LEU A 236 -17.03 -20.50 5.04
N SER A 237 -18.22 -21.02 5.39
CA SER A 237 -18.75 -22.25 4.81
C SER A 237 -18.98 -22.14 3.30
N THR A 238 -19.46 -20.99 2.82
CA THR A 238 -19.65 -20.74 1.38
C THR A 238 -18.31 -20.67 0.66
N VAL A 239 -17.30 -20.05 1.26
CA VAL A 239 -15.94 -19.99 0.70
C VAL A 239 -15.34 -21.40 0.59
N LYS A 240 -15.47 -22.23 1.63
CA LYS A 240 -14.97 -23.63 1.63
C LYS A 240 -15.62 -24.50 0.54
N ASN A 241 -16.86 -24.20 0.14
CA ASN A 241 -17.53 -24.92 -0.95
C ASN A 241 -17.06 -24.50 -2.35
N LYS A 242 -16.40 -23.34 -2.49
CA LYS A 242 -16.05 -22.74 -3.77
C LYS A 242 -14.54 -22.60 -4.02
N ALA A 243 -13.71 -22.82 -3.00
CA ALA A 243 -12.26 -22.71 -3.07
C ALA A 243 -11.58 -23.80 -2.23
N VAL A 244 -10.32 -24.09 -2.54
CA VAL A 244 -9.47 -24.87 -1.63
C VAL A 244 -8.95 -23.91 -0.56
N VAL A 245 -9.43 -24.10 0.67
CA VAL A 245 -9.16 -23.19 1.80
C VAL A 245 -8.06 -23.74 2.69
N VAL A 246 -7.12 -22.89 3.06
CA VAL A 246 -6.02 -23.17 3.98
C VAL A 246 -6.23 -22.38 5.27
N GLU A 247 -6.54 -23.08 6.36
CA GLU A 247 -6.85 -22.46 7.66
C GLU A 247 -5.62 -22.33 8.58
N LYS A 248 -4.47 -22.85 8.13
CA LYS A 248 -3.18 -22.71 8.82
C LYS A 248 -2.88 -21.22 9.05
N ALA A 249 -2.40 -20.82 10.22
CA ALA A 249 -2.11 -19.40 10.45
C ALA A 249 -0.87 -18.96 9.64
N LEU A 250 -0.88 -17.73 9.12
CA LEU A 250 0.24 -17.17 8.32
C LEU A 250 1.62 -17.34 9.01
N LYS A 251 1.69 -17.12 10.33
CA LYS A 251 2.91 -17.30 11.14
C LYS A 251 3.49 -18.71 11.07
N GLU A 252 2.64 -19.73 10.91
CA GLU A 252 3.05 -21.14 10.87
C GLU A 252 3.67 -21.51 9.52
N PHE A 253 3.60 -20.63 8.51
CA PHE A 253 4.30 -20.87 7.25
C PHE A 253 5.80 -20.60 7.31
N ARG A 254 6.27 -20.08 8.45
CA ARG A 254 7.65 -19.62 8.64
C ARG A 254 8.38 -20.28 9.79
N THR A 255 7.78 -21.29 10.42
CA THR A 255 8.43 -22.06 11.48
C THR A 255 9.61 -22.81 10.87
N SER A 256 10.83 -22.34 11.16
CA SER A 256 12.04 -23.10 10.89
C SER A 256 12.16 -24.18 11.97
N SER A 257 12.56 -25.40 11.59
CA SER A 257 12.82 -26.50 12.54
C SER A 257 14.18 -26.37 13.23
N SER A 258 14.67 -25.14 13.46
CA SER A 258 16.04 -24.88 13.93
C SER A 258 16.06 -24.02 15.17
N ASP A 259 17.02 -24.26 16.07
CA ASP A 259 17.30 -23.46 17.27
C ASP A 259 17.89 -22.06 16.93
N GLN A 260 17.63 -21.54 15.73
CA GLN A 260 18.19 -20.27 15.27
C GLN A 260 17.65 -19.10 16.10
N SER A 261 18.58 -18.23 16.51
CA SER A 261 18.27 -16.97 17.20
C SER A 261 19.12 -15.85 16.61
N GLY A 262 18.53 -14.67 16.48
CA GLY A 262 19.18 -13.47 15.94
C GLY A 262 18.71 -13.09 14.54
N TRP A 263 19.46 -12.17 13.93
CA TRP A 263 19.18 -11.63 12.60
C TRP A 263 19.57 -12.60 11.50
N VAL A 264 18.64 -12.85 10.57
CA VAL A 264 18.83 -13.68 9.38
C VAL A 264 18.49 -12.86 8.15
N LYS A 265 19.35 -12.91 7.12
CA LYS A 265 19.09 -12.26 5.82
C LYS A 265 18.73 -13.30 4.77
N THR A 266 17.54 -13.19 4.19
CA THR A 266 17.02 -14.07 3.13
C THR A 266 16.43 -13.22 2.02
N ASP A 267 16.82 -13.47 0.77
CA ASP A 267 16.34 -12.74 -0.42
C ASP A 267 16.41 -11.21 -0.28
N GLY A 268 17.52 -10.71 0.28
CA GLY A 268 17.72 -9.28 0.50
C GLY A 268 17.05 -8.70 1.74
N LYS A 269 16.13 -9.44 2.39
CA LYS A 269 15.33 -9.00 3.53
C LYS A 269 15.89 -9.50 4.86
N TRP A 270 15.73 -8.72 5.91
CA TRP A 270 16.15 -9.07 7.27
C TRP A 270 14.97 -9.57 8.10
N TYR A 271 15.21 -10.64 8.85
CA TYR A 271 14.27 -11.28 9.77
C TYR A 271 14.95 -11.47 11.12
N PHE A 272 14.18 -11.56 12.20
CA PHE A 272 14.72 -11.87 13.53
C PHE A 272 14.06 -13.11 14.10
N TYR A 273 14.86 -14.07 14.51
CA TYR A 273 14.41 -15.29 15.18
C TYR A 273 14.77 -15.27 16.66
N GLU A 274 13.92 -15.86 17.50
CA GLU A 274 14.19 -16.08 18.93
C GLU A 274 13.79 -17.52 19.25
N SER A 275 14.76 -18.36 19.58
CA SER A 275 14.54 -19.79 19.87
C SER A 275 13.81 -20.53 18.73
N GLY A 276 14.15 -20.20 17.48
CA GLY A 276 13.52 -20.77 16.28
C GLY A 276 12.22 -20.09 15.85
N ASP A 277 11.63 -19.24 16.70
CA ASP A 277 10.42 -18.49 16.39
C ASP A 277 10.76 -17.20 15.65
N LEU A 278 10.19 -17.03 14.46
CA LEU A 278 10.24 -15.73 13.78
C LEU A 278 9.48 -14.69 14.59
N LYS A 279 10.13 -13.57 14.87
CA LYS A 279 9.50 -12.42 15.52
C LYS A 279 8.82 -11.52 14.51
N THR A 280 7.75 -10.88 14.96
CA THR A 280 7.06 -9.78 14.30
C THR A 280 6.90 -8.64 15.29
N GLY A 281 6.54 -7.45 14.80
CA GLY A 281 6.38 -6.26 15.64
C GLY A 281 7.70 -5.75 16.22
N TRP A 282 7.61 -5.10 17.39
CA TRP A 282 8.76 -4.50 18.04
C TRP A 282 9.70 -5.55 18.64
N VAL A 283 10.96 -5.51 18.23
CA VAL A 283 12.05 -6.34 18.76
C VAL A 283 13.13 -5.45 19.36
N LYS A 284 13.53 -5.74 20.61
CA LYS A 284 14.66 -5.08 21.25
C LYS A 284 15.87 -6.02 21.29
N THR A 285 16.94 -5.66 20.58
CA THR A 285 18.17 -6.43 20.55
C THR A 285 19.39 -5.52 20.46
N GLY A 286 20.49 -5.88 21.13
CA GLY A 286 21.69 -5.04 21.19
C GLY A 286 21.44 -3.62 21.73
N GLY A 287 20.45 -3.46 22.62
CA GLY A 287 20.07 -2.16 23.20
C GLY A 287 19.29 -1.23 22.26
N LYS A 288 18.94 -1.67 21.04
CA LYS A 288 18.18 -0.90 20.06
C LYS A 288 16.84 -1.55 19.78
N TRP A 289 15.86 -0.74 19.41
CA TRP A 289 14.55 -1.21 18.94
C TRP A 289 14.55 -1.32 17.42
N TYR A 290 13.87 -2.32 16.92
CA TYR A 290 13.61 -2.58 15.51
C TYR A 290 12.14 -2.94 15.39
N TYR A 291 11.55 -2.68 14.24
CA TYR A 291 10.20 -3.11 13.94
C TYR A 291 10.25 -4.07 12.76
N LEU A 292 9.68 -5.25 12.98
CA LEU A 292 9.41 -6.22 11.95
C LEU A 292 7.93 -6.08 11.61
N ASP A 293 7.57 -6.09 10.34
CA ASP A 293 6.15 -6.16 9.98
C ASP A 293 5.56 -7.51 10.44
N ASP A 294 4.26 -7.74 10.23
CA ASP A 294 3.68 -9.05 10.56
C ASP A 294 4.17 -10.15 9.60
N LEU A 295 4.95 -9.77 8.59
CA LEU A 295 5.72 -10.67 7.76
C LEU A 295 7.12 -11.01 8.36
N GLY A 296 7.46 -10.46 9.52
CA GLY A 296 8.77 -10.62 10.15
C GLY A 296 9.89 -9.90 9.40
N VAL A 297 9.57 -9.14 8.35
CA VAL A 297 10.52 -8.37 7.57
C VAL A 297 10.82 -7.09 8.32
N MET A 298 12.10 -6.85 8.56
CA MET A 298 12.58 -5.64 9.19
C MET A 298 12.28 -4.42 8.34
N GLN A 299 11.60 -3.46 8.97
CA GLN A 299 11.26 -2.20 8.34
C GLN A 299 12.40 -1.20 8.47
N THR A 300 12.44 -0.23 7.55
CA THR A 300 13.31 0.94 7.58
C THR A 300 12.49 2.18 7.18
N GLY A 301 12.99 3.38 7.46
CA GLY A 301 12.27 4.63 7.17
C GLY A 301 11.09 4.89 8.13
N PHE A 302 10.12 5.68 7.67
CA PHE A 302 8.92 5.99 8.46
C PHE A 302 7.98 4.79 8.52
N VAL A 303 7.56 4.40 9.72
CA VAL A 303 6.55 3.36 9.94
C VAL A 303 5.45 3.88 10.85
N LYS A 304 4.19 3.55 10.55
CA LYS A 304 3.04 3.89 11.39
C LYS A 304 2.59 2.65 12.14
N VAL A 305 2.69 2.68 13.47
CA VAL A 305 2.31 1.58 14.37
C VAL A 305 1.33 2.13 15.41
N ASP A 306 0.17 1.50 15.55
CA ASP A 306 -0.88 1.87 16.52
C ASP A 306 -1.23 3.37 16.51
N GLY A 307 -1.33 3.95 15.31
CA GLY A 307 -1.69 5.36 15.12
C GLY A 307 -0.53 6.35 15.27
N SER A 308 0.63 5.92 15.75
CA SER A 308 1.83 6.75 15.92
C SER A 308 2.86 6.50 14.82
N TRP A 309 3.58 7.56 14.41
CA TRP A 309 4.68 7.44 13.45
C TRP A 309 6.00 7.22 14.18
N TYR A 310 6.87 6.41 13.61
CA TYR A 310 8.23 6.13 14.06
C TYR A 310 9.18 6.26 12.88
N TYR A 311 10.47 6.46 13.15
CA TYR A 311 11.50 6.42 12.11
C TYR A 311 12.54 5.35 12.46
N LEU A 312 12.79 4.45 11.51
CA LEU A 312 13.81 3.41 11.59
C LEU A 312 14.95 3.79 10.63
N SER A 313 16.17 3.79 11.13
CA SER A 313 17.35 4.08 10.30
C SER A 313 17.54 3.01 9.21
N SER A 314 18.50 3.21 8.30
CA SER A 314 18.83 2.24 7.24
C SER A 314 19.29 0.89 7.77
N SER A 315 19.72 0.80 9.03
CA SER A 315 20.01 -0.47 9.71
C SER A 315 18.79 -1.08 10.42
N GLY A 316 17.62 -0.47 10.30
CA GLY A 316 16.37 -0.84 11.00
C GLY A 316 16.26 -0.33 12.43
N ALA A 317 17.34 0.23 12.99
CA ALA A 317 17.31 0.72 14.37
C ALA A 317 16.42 1.97 14.50
N MET A 318 15.50 1.95 15.46
CA MET A 318 14.57 3.03 15.78
C MET A 318 15.31 4.28 16.24
N PHE A 319 14.89 5.41 15.70
CA PHE A 319 15.43 6.73 16.00
C PHE A 319 14.61 7.45 17.07
N THR A 320 15.27 8.31 17.86
CA THR A 320 14.67 9.20 18.86
C THR A 320 15.35 10.57 18.80
N GLY A 321 14.64 11.62 19.19
CA GLY A 321 15.09 13.01 19.16
C GLY A 321 14.79 13.72 17.85
N TRP A 322 15.52 14.81 17.59
CA TRP A 322 15.39 15.62 16.38
C TRP A 322 16.02 14.98 15.16
N GLY A 323 15.25 14.84 14.09
CA GLY A 323 15.73 14.38 12.79
C GLY A 323 15.21 15.22 11.63
N THR A 324 15.89 15.13 10.50
CA THR A 324 15.56 15.89 9.30
C THR A 324 15.73 15.06 8.03
N ASP A 325 14.85 15.27 7.07
CA ASP A 325 14.97 14.73 5.71
C ASP A 325 15.78 15.64 4.75
N GLY A 326 16.39 16.69 5.29
CA GLY A 326 17.14 17.70 4.53
C GLY A 326 16.39 19.01 4.33
N ASN A 327 15.05 19.01 4.35
CA ASN A 327 14.25 20.24 4.20
C ASN A 327 13.35 20.51 5.41
N ARG A 328 12.98 19.46 6.16
CA ARG A 328 11.99 19.52 7.24
C ARG A 328 12.52 18.85 8.48
N TRP A 329 12.02 19.31 9.63
CA TRP A 329 12.43 18.81 10.94
C TRP A 329 11.26 18.12 11.63
N PHE A 330 11.58 16.99 12.26
CA PHE A 330 10.67 16.14 13.01
C PHE A 330 11.28 15.85 14.38
N TYR A 331 10.44 15.53 15.35
CA TYR A 331 10.89 15.11 16.66
C TYR A 331 10.21 13.81 17.07
N PHE A 332 11.01 12.85 17.53
CA PHE A 332 10.56 11.57 18.05
C PHE A 332 10.88 11.52 19.55
N ASP A 333 9.90 11.20 20.39
CA ASP A 333 10.12 11.17 21.83
C ASP A 333 10.92 9.94 22.28
N GLY A 334 11.09 9.76 23.60
CA GLY A 334 11.87 8.64 24.16
C GLY A 334 11.30 7.25 23.85
N SER A 335 10.02 7.15 23.47
CA SER A 335 9.41 5.91 22.98
C SER A 335 9.64 5.67 21.48
N GLY A 336 10.17 6.68 20.77
CA GLY A 336 10.30 6.69 19.31
C GLY A 336 9.07 7.24 18.58
N ALA A 337 7.99 7.59 19.29
CA ALA A 337 6.79 8.14 18.67
C ALA A 337 7.02 9.59 18.22
N MET A 338 6.62 9.90 16.99
CA MET A 338 6.69 11.23 16.40
C MET A 338 5.72 12.17 17.11
N LYS A 339 6.21 13.34 17.52
CA LYS A 339 5.41 14.37 18.16
C LYS A 339 4.73 15.27 17.12
N THR A 340 3.55 15.75 17.49
CA THR A 340 2.83 16.84 16.84
C THR A 340 2.43 17.86 17.92
N GLY A 341 2.10 19.09 17.51
CA GLY A 341 1.74 20.19 18.39
C GLY A 341 2.94 20.83 19.12
N TRP A 342 2.67 21.41 20.27
CA TRP A 342 3.66 22.10 21.10
C TRP A 342 4.65 21.11 21.72
N LEU A 343 5.94 21.40 21.55
CA LEU A 343 7.05 20.62 22.10
C LEU A 343 7.96 21.54 22.92
N LYS A 344 8.23 21.18 24.18
CA LYS A 344 9.24 21.85 25.00
C LYS A 344 10.44 20.92 25.16
N GLU A 345 11.59 21.34 24.65
CA GLU A 345 12.84 20.59 24.76
C GLU A 345 13.94 21.52 25.28
N ASN A 346 14.62 21.09 26.35
CA ASN A 346 15.69 21.86 27.00
C ASN A 346 15.31 23.32 27.34
N GLY A 347 14.05 23.54 27.74
CA GLY A 347 13.52 24.86 28.08
C GLY A 347 13.04 25.70 26.89
N ILE A 348 13.29 25.27 25.65
CA ILE A 348 12.90 25.97 24.42
C ILE A 348 11.60 25.36 23.89
N TRP A 349 10.67 26.22 23.47
CA TRP A 349 9.43 25.80 22.82
C TRP A 349 9.60 25.71 21.31
N TYR A 350 8.96 24.70 20.73
CA TYR A 350 8.86 24.43 19.30
C TYR A 350 7.40 24.08 18.99
N TYR A 351 7.00 24.24 17.74
CA TYR A 351 5.70 23.78 17.26
C TYR A 351 5.86 22.86 16.06
N LEU A 352 5.32 21.66 16.17
CA LEU A 352 5.22 20.67 15.09
C LEU A 352 3.79 20.68 14.58
N ASP A 353 3.57 20.76 13.28
CA ASP A 353 2.21 20.77 12.73
C ASP A 353 1.55 19.38 12.81
N ALA A 354 0.33 19.25 12.26
CA ALA A 354 -0.42 18.00 12.25
C ALA A 354 0.30 16.86 11.50
N SER A 355 1.23 17.20 10.59
CA SER A 355 2.09 16.24 9.88
C SER A 355 3.42 15.99 10.60
N GLY A 356 3.63 16.58 11.78
CA GLY A 356 4.86 16.46 12.57
C GLY A 356 6.00 17.37 12.11
N ILE A 357 5.75 18.26 11.15
CA ILE A 357 6.78 19.14 10.60
C ILE A 357 6.94 20.37 11.49
N MET A 358 8.18 20.64 11.89
CA MET A 358 8.53 21.82 12.69
C MET A 358 8.27 23.12 11.92
N LYS A 359 7.54 24.04 12.56
CA LYS A 359 7.30 25.38 12.02
C LYS A 359 8.49 26.31 12.26
N THR A 360 8.69 27.18 11.27
CA THR A 360 9.57 28.35 11.33
C THR A 360 8.82 29.54 10.73
N GLY A 361 9.25 30.76 11.03
CA GLY A 361 8.54 31.99 10.67
C GLY A 361 7.23 32.14 11.45
N TRP A 362 6.32 32.93 10.89
CA TRP A 362 4.98 33.14 11.46
C TRP A 362 4.05 31.96 11.20
N PHE A 363 3.35 31.51 12.23
CA PHE A 363 2.31 30.50 12.13
C PHE A 363 1.17 30.77 13.12
N LYS A 364 -0.01 30.24 12.83
CA LYS A 364 -1.21 30.42 13.64
C LYS A 364 -1.61 29.13 14.33
N VAL A 365 -1.94 29.21 15.63
CA VAL A 365 -2.51 28.09 16.40
C VAL A 365 -3.76 28.59 17.12
N GLY A 366 -4.93 28.07 16.75
CA GLY A 366 -6.20 28.62 17.20
C GLY A 366 -6.38 30.06 16.73
N GLN A 367 -6.60 30.99 17.66
CA GLN A 367 -6.75 32.42 17.36
C GLN A 367 -5.44 33.22 17.41
N TYR A 368 -4.36 32.63 17.94
CA TYR A 368 -3.12 33.35 18.21
C TYR A 368 -2.07 33.12 17.11
N TRP A 369 -1.26 34.15 16.88
CA TRP A 369 -0.09 34.10 16.00
C TRP A 369 1.19 33.96 16.81
N TYR A 370 2.11 33.17 16.30
CA TYR A 370 3.39 32.85 16.92
C TYR A 370 4.51 32.98 15.89
N TYR A 371 5.72 33.31 16.35
CA TYR A 371 6.91 33.36 15.51
C TYR A 371 7.96 32.37 16.01
N ALA A 372 8.42 31.47 15.14
CA ALA A 372 9.57 30.62 15.40
C ALA A 372 10.77 31.06 14.55
N TYR A 373 11.96 31.14 15.15
CA TYR A 373 13.19 31.42 14.41
C TYR A 373 13.51 30.31 13.41
N GLY A 374 14.52 30.51 12.54
CA GLY A 374 14.96 29.48 11.58
C GLY A 374 15.42 28.16 12.24
N SER A 375 15.76 28.19 13.53
CA SER A 375 16.04 27.00 14.34
C SER A 375 14.79 26.26 14.84
N GLY A 376 13.60 26.82 14.64
CA GLY A 376 12.32 26.37 15.19
C GLY A 376 12.01 26.87 16.60
N ALA A 377 12.98 27.51 17.27
CA ALA A 377 12.78 28.04 18.62
C ALA A 377 11.71 29.15 18.60
N LEU A 378 10.72 29.04 19.49
CA LEU A 378 9.67 30.03 19.66
C LEU A 378 10.23 31.34 20.24
N ALA A 379 9.87 32.47 19.63
CA ALA A 379 10.10 33.78 20.21
C ALA A 379 9.14 34.01 21.38
N VAL A 380 9.66 34.34 22.57
CA VAL A 380 8.87 34.62 23.78
C VAL A 380 9.40 35.89 24.45
N SER A 381 8.51 36.72 25.00
CA SER A 381 8.82 37.96 25.71
C SER A 381 9.83 38.86 24.98
N THR A 382 9.64 39.04 23.67
CA THR A 382 10.62 39.73 22.81
C THR A 382 9.94 40.44 21.64
N THR A 383 10.74 41.12 20.82
CA THR A 383 10.35 41.65 19.52
C THR A 383 10.91 40.75 18.42
N THR A 384 10.08 40.33 17.46
CA THR A 384 10.46 39.48 16.33
C THR A 384 11.38 40.25 15.35
N PRO A 385 12.13 39.55 14.47
CA PRO A 385 13.06 40.21 13.53
C PRO A 385 12.40 41.22 12.58
N ASP A 386 11.10 41.10 12.34
CA ASP A 386 10.27 41.99 11.53
C ASP A 386 9.51 43.05 12.35
N GLY A 387 9.78 43.16 13.66
CA GLY A 387 9.37 44.30 14.48
C GLY A 387 8.11 44.13 15.34
N TYR A 388 7.49 42.95 15.40
CA TYR A 388 6.28 42.70 16.18
C TYR A 388 6.59 42.21 17.59
N LYS A 389 5.78 42.60 18.59
CA LYS A 389 5.96 42.15 19.98
C LYS A 389 5.22 40.84 20.25
N VAL A 390 5.87 39.92 20.94
CA VAL A 390 5.27 38.67 21.43
C VAL A 390 5.35 38.58 22.96
N ASN A 391 4.30 38.07 23.59
CA ASN A 391 4.19 37.96 25.05
C ASN A 391 4.97 36.74 25.61
N GLY A 392 4.82 36.46 26.92
CA GLY A 392 5.49 35.34 27.59
C GLY A 392 5.09 33.94 27.10
N ASN A 393 3.96 33.81 26.42
CA ASN A 393 3.52 32.58 25.75
C ASN A 393 3.96 32.54 24.27
N GLY A 394 4.63 33.59 23.78
CA GLY A 394 5.02 33.76 22.38
C GLY A 394 3.89 34.22 21.46
N GLU A 395 2.76 34.63 22.02
CA GLU A 395 1.62 35.12 21.25
C GLU A 395 1.87 36.56 20.81
N TRP A 396 1.61 36.85 19.54
CA TRP A 396 1.65 38.22 19.02
C TRP A 396 0.66 39.12 19.77
N VAL A 397 1.17 40.26 20.21
CA VAL A 397 0.38 41.33 20.83
C VAL A 397 0.57 42.61 20.04
N ASN A 398 -0.54 43.30 19.79
CA ASN A 398 -0.57 44.59 19.09
C ASN A 398 -0.24 45.73 20.05
#